data_AF-A0A6N3F174-F1
#
_entry.id   AF-A0A6N3F174-F1
#
_cell.length_a   1.000
_cell.length_b   1.000
_cell.length_c   1.000
_cell.angle_alpha   90.00
_cell.angle_beta   90.00
_cell.angle_gamma   90.00
#
_symmetry.space_group_name_H-M   'P 1'
#
loop_
_entity.id
_entity.type
_entity.pdbx_description
1 polymer ?
#
loop_
_entity_poly.entity_id
_entity_poly.type
_entity_poly.pdbx_seq_one_letter_code
_entity_poly.pdbx_strand_id
1 'polypeptide(L)'
;MKNIKLNTKKIIIIILVIPVIIISQYYLFKFGILSPQIKGVEITAVKGKYIKDIDKYVVKLNESVVFSAGDYVKFPSYSKDPVIDFKSLDENNKVKIEDNSENAKNTVKITGKKEGLASIAIVKNNKIIKKFNILVVNPKITNLNTEISGKLKYVGDSATIKNCVEVDFDRFDEEYKVNYKSSNEDVLKIKDNKIYAIGVGKATIIANLDSKEESFDYSIVAKLKSISTNKNIELEIGETKNVQANVVTSPKGLKTPKIKYAFAESKLPVQRKISIDANGKIVGLRKGKEKLLISCGTGKNKVQKYIYVTVKESTIENKMVDEFYLNYYFIEEDLILNLKWKEMYGVEGYKIYLKDNNLENSDYNLIKTIDKDNITKKDANINEIIKLESKKYEKFNYDIYVVGYNRQQNSLKSKVYKVENDL
;
A
#
# COMPACT_ATOMS: atom_id res chain seq x y z
N MET A 1 -4.93 112.85 -18.76
CA MET A 1 -4.16 112.19 -17.68
C MET A 1 -4.76 112.58 -16.33
N LYS A 2 -5.47 111.67 -15.66
CA LYS A 2 -6.01 111.91 -14.30
C LYS A 2 -4.90 111.55 -13.30
N ASN A 3 -4.31 112.56 -12.67
CA ASN A 3 -3.31 112.40 -11.62
C ASN A 3 -3.94 111.66 -10.43
N ILE A 4 -3.56 110.40 -10.23
CA ILE A 4 -3.89 109.65 -9.02
C ILE A 4 -3.07 110.29 -7.89
N LYS A 5 -3.69 111.17 -7.10
CA LYS A 5 -3.13 111.64 -5.82
C LYS A 5 -3.02 110.43 -4.89
N LEU A 6 -1.86 109.78 -4.90
CA LEU A 6 -1.48 108.74 -3.95
C LEU A 6 -1.51 109.36 -2.54
N ASN A 7 -2.43 108.92 -1.68
CA ASN A 7 -2.56 109.45 -0.32
C ASN A 7 -1.42 108.90 0.55
N THR A 8 -0.35 109.67 0.68
CA THR A 8 0.91 109.28 1.34
C THR A 8 0.72 108.72 2.76
N LYS A 9 -0.26 109.22 3.53
CA LYS A 9 -0.61 108.68 4.86
C LYS A 9 -1.13 107.24 4.80
N LYS A 10 -1.97 106.91 3.81
CA LYS A 10 -2.47 105.53 3.61
C LYS A 10 -1.34 104.58 3.22
N ILE A 11 -0.40 105.03 2.41
CA ILE A 11 0.76 104.24 1.98
C ILE A 11 1.69 103.94 3.16
N ILE A 12 1.99 104.94 3.99
CA ILE A 12 2.82 104.76 5.18
C ILE A 12 2.18 103.77 6.16
N ILE A 13 0.85 103.86 6.37
CA ILE A 13 0.12 102.89 7.19
C ILE A 13 0.21 101.48 6.59
N ILE A 14 0.03 101.32 5.28
CA ILE A 14 0.16 100.03 4.60
C ILE A 14 1.58 99.45 4.75
N ILE A 15 2.63 100.28 4.64
CA ILE A 15 4.04 99.88 4.80
C ILE A 15 4.33 99.42 6.23
N LEU A 16 3.72 100.02 7.26
CA LEU A 16 3.90 99.61 8.65
C LEU A 16 3.05 98.38 9.04
N VAL A 17 1.86 98.25 8.47
CA VAL A 17 0.90 97.20 8.83
C VAL A 17 1.24 95.86 8.14
N ILE A 18 1.69 95.88 6.88
CA ILE A 18 2.01 94.65 6.14
C ILE A 18 3.08 93.77 6.86
N PRO A 19 4.23 94.32 7.32
CA PRO A 19 5.22 93.52 8.04
C PRO A 19 4.68 92.92 9.34
N VAL A 20 3.88 93.69 10.09
CA VAL A 20 3.26 93.21 11.34
C VAL A 20 2.29 92.05 11.06
N ILE A 21 1.51 92.14 9.97
CA ILE A 21 0.63 91.05 9.54
C ILE A 21 1.44 89.82 9.14
N ILE A 22 2.54 89.98 8.38
CA ILE A 22 3.39 88.85 7.95
C ILE A 22 4.06 88.18 9.16
N ILE A 23 4.58 88.96 10.12
CA ILE A 23 5.19 88.44 11.36
C ILE A 23 4.13 87.74 12.22
N SER A 24 2.93 88.33 12.35
CA SER A 24 1.81 87.71 13.05
C SER A 24 1.42 86.39 12.39
N GLN A 25 1.23 86.35 11.07
CA GLN A 25 0.96 85.13 10.32
C GLN A 25 2.04 84.06 10.52
N TYR A 26 3.33 84.44 10.51
CA TYR A 26 4.43 83.52 10.78
C TYR A 26 4.25 82.83 12.15
N TYR A 27 4.01 83.60 13.21
CA TYR A 27 3.82 83.03 14.55
C TYR A 27 2.52 82.23 14.68
N LEU A 28 1.43 82.66 14.03
CA LEU A 28 0.16 81.92 14.01
C LEU A 28 0.33 80.53 13.40
N PHE A 29 1.08 80.39 12.29
CA PHE A 29 1.39 79.08 11.69
C PHE A 29 2.41 78.28 12.50
N LYS A 30 3.43 78.94 13.07
CA LYS A 30 4.49 78.30 13.86
C LYS A 30 3.96 77.69 15.17
N PHE A 31 3.06 78.39 15.85
CA PHE A 31 2.42 77.88 17.07
C PHE A 31 1.24 76.92 16.79
N GLY A 32 0.81 76.81 15.54
CA GLY A 32 -0.27 75.93 15.12
C GLY A 32 -1.67 76.48 15.37
N ILE A 33 -1.81 77.79 15.58
CA ILE A 33 -3.10 78.49 15.63
C ILE A 33 -3.74 78.49 14.24
N LEU A 34 -2.92 78.69 13.19
CA LEU A 34 -3.30 78.44 11.81
C LEU A 34 -2.71 77.12 11.32
N SER A 35 -3.54 76.26 10.73
CA SER A 35 -3.11 74.99 10.17
C SER A 35 -2.56 75.17 8.74
N PRO A 36 -1.43 74.52 8.36
CA PRO A 36 -0.87 74.69 7.02
C PRO A 36 -1.78 74.17 5.89
N GLN A 37 -1.46 74.45 4.63
CA GLN A 37 -1.98 73.67 3.51
C GLN A 37 -1.08 72.46 3.24
N ILE A 38 -1.65 71.32 2.86
CA ILE A 38 -0.89 70.14 2.42
C ILE A 38 -0.95 70.10 0.90
N LYS A 39 0.21 70.24 0.25
CA LYS A 39 0.36 70.22 -1.23
C LYS A 39 0.51 68.81 -1.79
N GLY A 40 1.00 67.87 -0.98
CA GLY A 40 1.17 66.47 -1.36
C GLY A 40 1.39 65.60 -0.13
N VAL A 41 0.99 64.33 -0.23
CA VAL A 41 1.12 63.32 0.82
C VAL A 41 1.49 61.97 0.19
N GLU A 42 2.48 61.30 0.76
CA GLU A 42 2.89 59.97 0.34
C GLU A 42 2.55 58.94 1.42
N ILE A 43 1.61 58.04 1.11
CA ILE A 43 1.23 56.98 2.04
C ILE A 43 2.29 55.90 2.00
N THR A 44 2.76 55.52 3.18
CA THR A 44 3.64 54.37 3.36
C THR A 44 3.03 53.40 4.36
N ALA A 45 3.10 52.10 4.06
CA ALA A 45 2.79 51.08 5.05
C ALA A 45 4.05 50.87 5.91
N VAL A 46 3.90 51.04 7.23
CA VAL A 46 5.04 51.07 8.17
C VAL A 46 5.14 49.81 9.01
N LYS A 47 4.06 49.02 9.11
CA LYS A 47 4.02 47.76 9.86
C LYS A 47 2.90 46.85 9.36
N GLY A 48 3.14 45.54 9.33
CA GLY A 48 2.18 44.52 8.91
C GLY A 48 2.52 43.93 7.54
N LYS A 49 1.94 42.77 7.22
CA LYS A 49 2.10 42.11 5.92
C LYS A 49 1.17 42.75 4.90
N TYR A 50 1.71 43.16 3.76
CA TYR A 50 0.96 43.73 2.66
C TYR A 50 1.70 43.54 1.35
N ILE A 51 0.97 43.67 0.25
CA ILE A 51 1.56 43.76 -1.09
C ILE A 51 1.26 45.14 -1.64
N LYS A 52 2.27 45.87 -2.10
CA LYS A 52 2.06 47.12 -2.84
C LYS A 52 1.96 46.81 -4.33
N ASP A 53 0.83 47.17 -4.92
CA ASP A 53 0.61 47.17 -6.36
C ASP A 53 0.70 48.64 -6.87
N ILE A 54 0.58 48.86 -8.18
CA ILE A 54 0.78 50.19 -8.80
C ILE A 54 -0.12 51.26 -8.15
N ASP A 55 -1.37 50.94 -7.82
CA ASP A 55 -2.39 51.89 -7.37
C ASP A 55 -3.11 51.51 -6.06
N LYS A 56 -2.73 50.38 -5.46
CA LYS A 56 -3.43 49.82 -4.30
C LYS A 56 -2.50 49.03 -3.36
N TYR A 57 -2.96 48.90 -2.12
CA TYR A 57 -2.37 48.02 -1.13
C TYR A 57 -3.23 46.77 -0.98
N VAL A 58 -2.64 45.58 -1.10
CA VAL A 58 -3.34 44.32 -0.86
C VAL A 58 -3.08 43.88 0.57
N VAL A 59 -4.16 43.63 1.30
CA VAL A 59 -4.14 43.24 2.72
C VAL A 59 -4.94 41.96 2.88
N LYS A 60 -4.45 41.03 3.69
CA LYS A 60 -5.16 39.78 3.96
C LYS A 60 -6.37 40.00 4.86
N LEU A 61 -7.42 39.23 4.64
CA LEU A 61 -8.60 39.18 5.49
C LEU A 61 -8.20 38.92 6.96
N ASN A 62 -8.78 39.70 7.88
CA ASN A 62 -8.49 39.68 9.32
C ASN A 62 -7.09 40.11 9.75
N GLU A 63 -6.19 40.45 8.82
CA GLU A 63 -4.90 41.04 9.14
C GLU A 63 -4.97 42.57 9.19
N SER A 64 -4.05 43.16 9.96
CA SER A 64 -3.94 44.60 10.15
C SER A 64 -2.62 45.12 9.60
N VAL A 65 -2.69 46.25 8.90
CA VAL A 65 -1.52 46.99 8.40
C VAL A 65 -1.60 48.41 8.92
N VAL A 66 -0.47 48.91 9.42
CA VAL A 66 -0.33 50.29 9.87
C VAL A 66 0.17 51.13 8.71
N PHE A 67 -0.59 52.16 8.36
CA PHE A 67 -0.26 53.14 7.34
C PHE A 67 0.12 54.46 7.99
N SER A 68 1.14 55.10 7.44
CA SER A 68 1.55 56.45 7.77
C SER A 68 1.18 57.37 6.61
N ALA A 69 0.78 58.61 6.93
CA ALA A 69 0.71 59.68 5.94
C ALA A 69 2.10 60.09 5.42
N GLY A 70 3.18 59.47 5.93
CA GLY A 70 4.55 59.56 5.44
C GLY A 70 5.07 61.00 5.44
N ASP A 71 5.86 61.32 4.42
CA ASP A 71 6.32 62.68 4.15
C ASP A 71 5.21 63.47 3.43
N TYR A 72 4.89 64.64 3.98
CA TYR A 72 3.90 65.55 3.42
C TYR A 72 4.46 66.96 3.25
N VAL A 73 4.15 67.58 2.11
CA VAL A 73 4.62 68.93 1.79
C VAL A 73 3.64 69.95 2.36
N LYS A 74 4.04 70.63 3.43
CA LYS A 74 3.24 71.69 4.06
C LYS A 74 3.62 73.09 3.57
N PHE A 75 2.61 73.95 3.43
CA PHE A 75 2.79 75.36 3.11
C PHE A 75 2.01 76.24 4.10
N PRO A 76 2.64 77.25 4.74
CA PRO A 76 4.08 77.54 4.73
C PRO A 76 4.93 76.42 5.38
N SER A 77 6.19 76.26 4.94
CA SER A 77 7.07 75.16 5.39
C SER A 77 7.42 75.23 6.88
N TYR A 78 7.44 76.42 7.46
CA TYR A 78 7.71 76.66 8.89
C TYR A 78 6.53 76.37 9.83
N SER A 79 5.38 75.96 9.30
CA SER A 79 4.18 75.70 10.10
C SER A 79 4.36 74.47 11.00
N LYS A 80 3.65 74.45 12.14
CA LYS A 80 3.55 73.24 12.98
C LYS A 80 2.97 72.07 12.17
N ASP A 81 3.42 70.86 12.48
CA ASP A 81 2.91 69.66 11.80
C ASP A 81 1.40 69.50 12.00
N PRO A 82 0.66 69.27 10.90
CA PRO A 82 -0.77 69.06 10.97
C PRO A 82 -1.10 67.66 11.47
N VAL A 83 -2.29 67.55 12.06
CA VAL A 83 -2.96 66.27 12.28
C VAL A 83 -3.61 65.83 10.97
N ILE A 84 -3.32 64.62 10.56
CA ILE A 84 -3.84 64.00 9.33
C ILE A 84 -4.60 62.75 9.73
N ASP A 85 -5.88 62.70 9.36
CA ASP A 85 -6.75 61.58 9.67
C ASP A 85 -7.00 60.73 8.42
N PHE A 86 -7.51 59.52 8.67
CA PHE A 86 -7.89 58.56 7.64
C PHE A 86 -9.37 58.23 7.80
N LYS A 87 -10.12 58.29 6.70
CA LYS A 87 -11.55 57.95 6.66
C LYS A 87 -11.80 56.90 5.60
N SER A 88 -12.60 55.89 5.95
CA SER A 88 -13.11 54.94 4.96
C SER A 88 -14.15 55.66 4.10
N LEU A 89 -14.00 55.56 2.79
CA LEU A 89 -15.04 55.95 1.83
C LEU A 89 -15.89 54.75 1.40
N ASP A 90 -15.63 53.57 1.96
CA ASP A 90 -16.36 52.35 1.64
C ASP A 90 -17.62 52.22 2.51
N GLU A 91 -18.77 52.06 1.87
CA GLU A 91 -20.08 51.90 2.51
C GLU A 91 -20.26 50.50 3.12
N ASN A 92 -19.48 49.51 2.66
CA ASN A 92 -19.63 48.10 3.04
C ASN A 92 -18.75 47.67 4.21
N ASN A 93 -18.07 48.61 4.88
CA ASN A 93 -17.16 48.33 6.00
C ASN A 93 -16.16 47.18 5.72
N LYS A 94 -15.64 47.08 4.48
CA LYS A 94 -14.68 46.02 4.12
C LYS A 94 -13.39 46.12 4.90
N VAL A 95 -13.08 47.31 5.40
CA VAL A 95 -11.93 47.59 6.27
C VAL A 95 -12.38 48.26 7.55
N LYS A 96 -11.75 47.89 8.66
CA LYS A 96 -11.87 48.59 9.95
C LYS A 96 -10.68 49.55 10.10
N ILE A 97 -10.97 50.81 10.40
CA ILE A 97 -9.96 51.84 10.62
C ILE A 97 -9.89 52.15 12.12
N GLU A 98 -8.69 52.06 12.70
CA GLU A 98 -8.40 52.35 14.09
C GLU A 98 -7.30 53.41 14.15
N ASP A 99 -7.51 54.50 14.91
CA ASP A 99 -6.48 55.51 15.12
C ASP A 99 -5.25 54.88 15.81
N ASN A 100 -4.06 55.21 15.30
CA ASN A 100 -2.79 54.74 15.83
C ASN A 100 -1.88 55.90 16.25
N SER A 101 -2.45 57.12 16.34
CA SER A 101 -1.74 58.35 16.66
C SER A 101 -1.04 58.36 18.02
N GLU A 102 -1.54 57.58 18.99
CA GLU A 102 -0.89 57.39 20.29
C GLU A 102 0.48 56.70 20.17
N ASN A 103 0.62 55.76 19.23
CA ASN A 103 1.87 55.04 18.99
C ASN A 103 2.81 55.82 18.05
N ALA A 104 2.26 56.41 16.98
CA ALA A 104 2.99 57.23 16.04
C ALA A 104 2.06 58.24 15.39
N LYS A 105 2.43 59.53 15.42
CA LYS A 105 1.62 60.62 14.84
C LYS A 105 1.32 60.35 13.36
N ASN A 106 0.12 60.74 12.93
CA ASN A 106 -0.34 60.62 11.54
C ASN A 106 -0.26 59.18 11.00
N THR A 107 -0.50 58.20 11.87
CA THR A 107 -0.60 56.79 11.49
C THR A 107 -1.97 56.21 11.82
N VAL A 108 -2.35 55.19 11.07
CA VAL A 108 -3.62 54.50 11.22
C VAL A 108 -3.44 53.01 11.07
N LYS A 109 -4.16 52.23 11.86
CA LYS A 109 -4.20 50.78 11.72
C LYS A 109 -5.46 50.38 10.94
N ILE A 110 -5.26 49.74 9.81
CA ILE A 110 -6.37 49.29 8.94
C ILE A 110 -6.41 47.77 8.92
N THR A 111 -7.58 47.21 9.24
CA THR A 111 -7.79 45.75 9.31
C THR A 111 -8.78 45.30 8.24
N GLY A 112 -8.42 44.30 7.44
CA GLY A 112 -9.35 43.69 6.47
C GLY A 112 -10.48 42.94 7.18
N LYS A 113 -11.74 43.20 6.83
CA LYS A 113 -12.92 42.56 7.42
C LYS A 113 -13.78 41.80 6.42
N LYS A 114 -13.77 42.21 5.16
CA LYS A 114 -14.50 41.54 4.08
C LYS A 114 -13.72 41.66 2.78
N GLU A 115 -13.71 40.61 1.97
CA GLU A 115 -13.04 40.59 0.67
C GLU A 115 -13.56 41.71 -0.25
N GLY A 116 -12.65 42.33 -1.02
CA GLY A 116 -12.96 43.33 -2.04
C GLY A 116 -12.18 44.64 -1.89
N LEU A 117 -12.41 45.55 -2.84
CA LEU A 117 -11.74 46.85 -2.90
C LEU A 117 -12.43 47.87 -1.97
N ALA A 118 -11.63 48.57 -1.16
CA ALA A 118 -12.03 49.66 -0.28
C ALA A 118 -11.20 50.91 -0.60
N SER A 119 -11.84 52.07 -0.64
CA SER A 119 -11.16 53.35 -0.86
C SER A 119 -11.01 54.10 0.46
N ILE A 120 -9.80 54.57 0.74
CA ILE A 120 -9.46 55.33 1.94
C ILE A 120 -9.13 56.77 1.56
N ALA A 121 -9.76 57.71 2.24
CA ALA A 121 -9.45 59.13 2.15
C ALA A 121 -8.49 59.54 3.25
N ILE A 122 -7.47 60.29 2.87
CA ILE A 122 -6.62 61.04 3.79
C ILE A 122 -7.23 62.43 3.89
N VAL A 123 -7.58 62.81 5.11
CA VAL A 123 -8.29 64.04 5.36
C VAL A 123 -7.55 64.92 6.34
N LYS A 124 -7.69 66.22 6.14
CA LYS A 124 -7.29 67.24 7.11
C LYS A 124 -8.41 68.24 7.24
N ASN A 125 -8.85 68.51 8.46
CA ASN A 125 -9.97 69.42 8.73
C ASN A 125 -11.19 69.10 7.83
N ASN A 126 -11.53 67.81 7.70
CA ASN A 126 -12.56 67.27 6.83
C ASN A 126 -12.39 67.46 5.31
N LYS A 127 -11.28 68.04 4.84
CA LYS A 127 -10.96 68.12 3.40
C LYS A 127 -10.13 66.91 2.97
N ILE A 128 -10.57 66.24 1.92
CA ILE A 128 -9.81 65.15 1.29
C ILE A 128 -8.57 65.72 0.61
N ILE A 129 -7.40 65.20 0.97
CA ILE A 129 -6.10 65.57 0.39
C ILE A 129 -5.67 64.55 -0.66
N LYS A 130 -5.88 63.26 -0.38
CA LYS A 130 -5.54 62.15 -1.28
C LYS A 130 -6.43 60.95 -0.99
N LYS A 131 -6.56 60.08 -1.99
CA LYS A 131 -7.22 58.78 -1.86
C LYS A 131 -6.21 57.68 -2.18
N PHE A 132 -6.39 56.53 -1.56
CA PHE A 132 -5.70 55.30 -1.93
C PHE A 132 -6.63 54.11 -1.74
N ASN A 133 -6.34 53.02 -2.44
CA ASN A 133 -7.17 51.84 -2.40
C ASN A 133 -6.50 50.72 -1.58
N ILE A 134 -7.34 49.97 -0.87
CA ILE A 134 -6.97 48.73 -0.18
C ILE A 134 -7.81 47.61 -0.77
N LEU A 135 -7.16 46.59 -1.33
CA LEU A 135 -7.81 45.35 -1.74
C LEU A 135 -7.68 44.33 -0.62
N VAL A 136 -8.80 43.98 0.00
CA VAL A 136 -8.84 42.92 1.00
C VAL A 136 -9.00 41.58 0.28
N VAL A 137 -8.07 40.65 0.50
CA VAL A 137 -8.08 39.33 -0.14
C VAL A 137 -8.07 38.22 0.90
N ASN A 138 -8.66 37.09 0.57
CA ASN A 138 -8.54 35.86 1.33
C ASN A 138 -7.90 34.83 0.40
N PRO A 139 -6.57 34.64 0.47
CA PRO A 139 -5.86 33.73 -0.41
C PRO A 139 -6.49 32.34 -0.37
N LYS A 140 -6.77 31.77 -1.55
CA LYS A 140 -7.34 30.44 -1.72
C LYS A 140 -6.30 29.52 -2.32
N ILE A 141 -6.26 28.30 -1.81
CA ILE A 141 -5.43 27.23 -2.37
C ILE A 141 -6.03 26.80 -3.70
N THR A 142 -5.27 27.01 -4.77
CA THR A 142 -5.66 26.64 -6.12
C THR A 142 -5.27 25.19 -6.40
N ASN A 143 -4.07 24.79 -5.94
CA ASN A 143 -3.51 23.48 -6.20
C ASN A 143 -2.70 22.93 -5.01
N LEU A 144 -2.73 21.60 -4.86
CA LEU A 144 -1.86 20.85 -3.96
C LEU A 144 -1.19 19.78 -4.82
N ASN A 145 0.12 19.84 -4.95
CA ASN A 145 0.91 18.84 -5.65
C ASN A 145 1.90 18.20 -4.68
N THR A 146 1.79 16.89 -4.50
CA THR A 146 2.58 16.09 -3.58
C THR A 146 3.56 15.24 -4.36
N GLU A 147 4.85 15.47 -4.10
CA GLU A 147 5.91 14.65 -4.64
C GLU A 147 6.41 13.65 -3.59
N ILE A 148 6.36 12.37 -3.93
CA ILE A 148 6.96 11.30 -3.13
C ILE A 148 8.26 10.86 -3.77
N SER A 149 9.38 11.27 -3.17
CA SER A 149 10.72 10.92 -3.65
C SER A 149 11.27 9.73 -2.87
N GLY A 150 11.46 8.60 -3.55
CA GLY A 150 11.99 7.38 -2.95
C GLY A 150 11.45 6.11 -3.62
N LYS A 151 11.90 4.95 -3.16
CA LYS A 151 11.33 3.66 -3.60
C LYS A 151 10.51 3.12 -2.45
N LEU A 152 9.27 2.72 -2.72
CA LEU A 152 8.39 2.06 -1.75
C LEU A 152 7.90 0.75 -2.38
N LYS A 153 8.72 -0.29 -2.29
CA LYS A 153 8.39 -1.61 -2.86
C LYS A 153 8.60 -2.74 -1.85
N TYR A 154 9.61 -2.60 -1.00
CA TYR A 154 9.98 -3.62 -0.02
C TYR A 154 9.83 -3.12 1.41
N VAL A 155 9.53 -4.03 2.33
CA VAL A 155 9.63 -3.72 3.76
C VAL A 155 11.06 -3.29 4.10
N GLY A 156 11.18 -2.18 4.84
CA GLY A 156 12.43 -1.49 5.14
C GLY A 156 12.76 -0.33 4.20
N ASP A 157 12.03 -0.19 3.08
CA ASP A 157 12.15 0.98 2.21
C ASP A 157 11.60 2.25 2.89
N SER A 158 12.09 3.41 2.45
CA SER A 158 11.58 4.71 2.87
C SER A 158 11.54 5.71 1.72
N ALA A 159 10.60 6.65 1.79
CA ALA A 159 10.50 7.78 0.87
C ALA A 159 10.24 9.08 1.65
N THR A 160 10.61 10.21 1.06
CA THR A 160 10.30 11.54 1.58
C THR A 160 9.10 12.12 0.85
N ILE A 161 8.25 12.84 1.58
CA ILE A 161 7.13 13.57 1.02
C ILE A 161 7.48 15.05 0.97
N LYS A 162 7.20 15.70 -0.17
CA LYS A 162 7.26 17.15 -0.34
C LYS A 162 5.94 17.61 -0.95
N ASN A 163 5.48 18.80 -0.58
CA ASN A 163 4.33 19.41 -1.26
C ASN A 163 4.73 20.74 -1.86
N CYS A 164 4.14 21.03 -3.01
CA CYS A 164 4.03 22.35 -3.59
C CYS A 164 2.57 22.78 -3.44
N VAL A 165 2.34 23.90 -2.74
CA VAL A 165 1.00 24.48 -2.57
C VAL A 165 0.95 25.75 -3.40
N GLU A 166 0.02 25.81 -4.33
CA GLU A 166 -0.21 27.00 -5.16
C GLU A 166 -1.43 27.75 -4.63
N VAL A 167 -1.32 29.07 -4.59
CA VAL A 167 -2.36 29.98 -4.10
C VAL A 167 -2.55 31.15 -5.05
N ASP A 168 -3.74 31.72 -5.07
CA ASP A 168 -4.08 32.86 -5.95
C ASP A 168 -3.42 34.19 -5.55
N PHE A 169 -2.87 34.28 -4.32
CA PHE A 169 -2.07 35.41 -3.82
C PHE A 169 -0.79 34.92 -3.11
N ASP A 170 0.17 34.43 -3.91
CA ASP A 170 1.43 33.79 -3.47
C ASP A 170 2.44 34.72 -2.77
N ARG A 171 2.30 36.03 -2.96
CA ARG A 171 3.18 37.05 -2.36
C ARG A 171 3.00 37.24 -0.85
N PHE A 172 2.02 36.58 -0.24
CA PHE A 172 1.97 36.44 1.21
C PHE A 172 2.78 35.19 1.59
N ASP A 173 4.03 35.36 2.03
CA ASP A 173 4.91 34.27 2.47
C ASP A 173 4.26 33.49 3.63
N GLU A 174 3.47 32.47 3.28
CA GLU A 174 2.65 31.68 4.19
C GLU A 174 3.07 30.21 4.15
N GLU A 175 3.18 29.63 5.34
CA GLU A 175 3.43 28.19 5.49
C GLU A 175 2.11 27.43 5.59
N TYR A 176 1.86 26.56 4.61
CA TYR A 176 0.70 25.67 4.60
C TYR A 176 1.06 24.30 5.18
N LYS A 177 0.30 23.84 6.18
CA LYS A 177 0.49 22.53 6.83
C LYS A 177 -0.41 21.48 6.18
N VAL A 178 0.16 20.64 5.33
CA VAL A 178 -0.52 19.52 4.70
C VAL A 178 -0.66 18.36 5.68
N ASN A 179 -1.86 17.79 5.77
CA ASN A 179 -2.13 16.61 6.58
C ASN A 179 -1.90 15.35 5.77
N TYR A 180 -1.19 14.38 6.36
CA TYR A 180 -0.94 13.09 5.72
C TYR A 180 -1.58 11.95 6.49
N LYS A 181 -2.12 10.98 5.76
CA LYS A 181 -2.68 9.76 6.32
C LYS A 181 -2.29 8.55 5.48
N SER A 182 -2.14 7.41 6.14
CA SER A 182 -2.07 6.10 5.48
C SER A 182 -3.38 5.35 5.65
N SER A 183 -3.86 4.68 4.60
CA SER A 183 -5.04 3.80 4.69
C SER A 183 -4.76 2.52 5.49
N ASN A 184 -3.48 2.17 5.69
CA ASN A 184 -3.05 1.06 6.52
C ASN A 184 -1.67 1.34 7.14
N GLU A 185 -1.66 1.73 8.42
CA GLU A 185 -0.44 2.07 9.15
C GLU A 185 0.47 0.87 9.45
N ASP A 186 -0.06 -0.36 9.45
CA ASP A 186 0.75 -1.57 9.62
C ASP A 186 1.59 -1.90 8.38
N VAL A 187 1.29 -1.27 7.24
CA VAL A 187 2.00 -1.44 5.97
C VAL A 187 2.87 -0.22 5.68
N LEU A 188 2.29 0.98 5.67
CA LEU A 188 2.99 2.24 5.45
C LEU A 188 2.75 3.18 6.62
N LYS A 189 3.83 3.59 7.28
CA LYS A 189 3.79 4.52 8.41
C LYS A 189 4.41 5.85 8.03
N ILE A 190 3.74 6.94 8.37
CA ILE A 190 4.22 8.31 8.11
C ILE A 190 4.76 8.89 9.41
N LYS A 191 5.98 9.43 9.37
CA LYS A 191 6.61 10.13 10.49
C LYS A 191 7.58 11.18 9.95
N ASP A 192 7.48 12.42 10.45
CA ASP A 192 8.39 13.52 10.10
C ASP A 192 8.55 13.72 8.57
N ASN A 193 7.44 13.81 7.84
CA ASN A 193 7.37 13.90 6.36
C ASN A 193 8.11 12.77 5.61
N LYS A 194 8.30 11.62 6.27
CA LYS A 194 8.84 10.40 5.68
C LYS A 194 7.83 9.27 5.76
N ILE A 195 7.78 8.48 4.70
CA ILE A 195 7.00 7.25 4.61
C ILE A 195 7.94 6.08 4.81
N TYR A 196 7.57 5.17 5.71
CA TYR A 196 8.30 3.96 6.02
C TYR A 196 7.46 2.74 5.66
N ALA A 197 8.01 1.85 4.84
CA ALA A 197 7.39 0.57 4.54
C ALA A 197 7.71 -0.43 5.64
N ILE A 198 6.76 -0.69 6.55
CA ILE A 198 6.99 -1.50 7.75
C ILE A 198 6.33 -2.89 7.67
N GLY A 199 5.37 -3.09 6.78
CA GLY A 199 4.66 -4.36 6.63
C GLY A 199 4.36 -4.75 5.19
N VAL A 200 3.97 -6.01 5.00
CA VAL A 200 3.59 -6.56 3.68
C VAL A 200 2.10 -6.33 3.46
N GLY A 201 1.73 -5.68 2.37
CA GLY A 201 0.32 -5.41 2.05
C GLY A 201 0.14 -4.29 1.06
N LYS A 202 -1.12 -3.88 0.88
CA LYS A 202 -1.49 -2.70 0.11
C LYS A 202 -1.82 -1.56 1.07
N ALA A 203 -1.40 -0.36 0.72
CA ALA A 203 -1.72 0.86 1.45
C ALA A 203 -1.71 2.05 0.49
N THR A 204 -2.46 3.08 0.85
CA THR A 204 -2.61 4.33 0.10
C THR A 204 -2.17 5.47 1.01
N ILE A 205 -1.30 6.33 0.49
CA ILE A 205 -0.91 7.58 1.16
C ILE A 205 -1.81 8.68 0.64
N ILE A 206 -2.43 9.42 1.56
CA ILE A 206 -3.36 10.50 1.27
C ILE A 206 -2.76 11.79 1.82
N ALA A 207 -2.59 12.79 0.95
CA ALA A 207 -2.19 14.14 1.32
C ALA A 207 -3.40 15.06 1.16
N ASN A 208 -3.76 15.77 2.22
CA ASN A 208 -4.95 16.62 2.26
C ASN A 208 -4.62 18.02 2.81
N LEU A 209 -5.13 19.04 2.13
CA LEU A 209 -5.10 20.43 2.58
C LEU A 209 -6.41 21.11 2.14
N ASP A 210 -7.21 21.53 3.11
CA ASP A 210 -8.57 22.08 2.94
C ASP A 210 -9.47 21.17 2.07
N SER A 211 -9.82 21.61 0.86
CA SER A 211 -10.66 20.88 -0.09
C SER A 211 -9.87 20.10 -1.13
N LYS A 212 -8.54 20.12 -1.06
CA LYS A 212 -7.64 19.46 -2.02
C LYS A 212 -7.09 18.17 -1.41
N GLU A 213 -7.07 17.13 -2.23
CA GLU A 213 -6.59 15.82 -1.84
C GLU A 213 -5.84 15.14 -2.99
N GLU A 214 -4.73 14.49 -2.65
CA GLU A 214 -4.01 13.59 -3.54
C GLU A 214 -3.80 12.22 -2.88
N SER A 215 -3.86 11.16 -3.69
CA SER A 215 -3.77 9.78 -3.23
C SER A 215 -2.75 8.98 -4.03
N PHE A 216 -1.96 8.17 -3.32
CA PHE A 216 -0.87 7.38 -3.89
C PHE A 216 -0.93 5.92 -3.42
N ASP A 217 -1.20 5.00 -4.34
CA ASP A 217 -1.34 3.58 -4.04
C ASP A 217 -0.02 2.81 -4.10
N TYR A 218 0.22 1.98 -3.08
CA TYR A 218 1.41 1.15 -2.98
C TYR A 218 1.07 -0.31 -2.64
N SER A 219 1.93 -1.21 -3.10
CA SER A 219 1.92 -2.64 -2.79
C SER A 219 3.31 -3.07 -2.32
N ILE A 220 3.44 -3.26 -1.02
CA ILE A 220 4.70 -3.56 -0.34
C ILE A 220 4.85 -5.08 -0.18
N VAL A 221 6.01 -5.61 -0.57
CA VAL A 221 6.34 -7.04 -0.47
C VAL A 221 7.59 -7.28 0.36
N ALA A 222 7.74 -8.49 0.91
CA ALA A 222 8.97 -8.84 1.60
C ALA A 222 10.14 -8.99 0.60
N LYS A 223 11.33 -8.52 0.96
CA LYS A 223 12.55 -8.82 0.22
C LYS A 223 12.98 -10.25 0.52
N LEU A 224 13.17 -11.06 -0.52
CA LEU A 224 13.52 -12.47 -0.38
C LEU A 224 15.04 -12.60 -0.32
N LYS A 225 15.53 -13.32 0.69
CA LYS A 225 16.97 -13.56 0.90
C LYS A 225 17.41 -14.89 0.33
N SER A 226 16.68 -15.96 0.64
CA SER A 226 17.02 -17.31 0.20
C SER A 226 15.81 -18.23 0.25
N ILE A 227 15.92 -19.37 -0.45
CA ILE A 227 14.98 -20.48 -0.35
C ILE A 227 15.75 -21.77 -0.04
N SER A 228 15.29 -22.51 0.95
CA SER A 228 15.83 -23.82 1.36
C SER A 228 14.78 -24.91 1.11
N THR A 229 15.25 -26.10 0.75
CA THR A 229 14.40 -27.25 0.45
C THR A 229 15.15 -28.54 0.76
N ASN A 230 14.43 -29.64 0.99
CA ASN A 230 15.02 -30.96 1.15
C ASN A 230 15.77 -31.35 -0.13
N LYS A 231 17.06 -31.67 0.02
CA LYS A 231 17.89 -32.15 -1.09
C LYS A 231 17.53 -33.61 -1.38
N ASN A 232 17.41 -33.94 -2.66
CA ASN A 232 17.30 -35.31 -3.16
C ASN A 232 16.17 -36.12 -2.51
N ILE A 233 14.96 -36.01 -3.07
CA ILE A 233 13.81 -36.77 -2.61
C ILE A 233 13.84 -38.14 -3.28
N GLU A 234 13.70 -39.20 -2.50
CA GLU A 234 13.52 -40.55 -3.03
C GLU A 234 12.10 -41.03 -2.75
N LEU A 235 11.47 -41.71 -3.71
CA LEU A 235 10.19 -42.37 -3.52
C LEU A 235 10.04 -43.61 -4.43
N GLU A 236 9.17 -44.53 -4.05
CA GLU A 236 8.77 -45.65 -4.91
C GLU A 236 7.72 -45.21 -5.96
N ILE A 237 7.53 -46.02 -7.01
CA ILE A 237 6.38 -45.85 -7.92
C ILE A 237 5.10 -45.92 -7.07
N GLY A 238 4.16 -44.99 -7.31
CA GLY A 238 2.90 -44.83 -6.56
C GLY A 238 3.00 -44.11 -5.24
N GLU A 239 4.18 -44.05 -4.63
CA GLU A 239 4.38 -43.34 -3.37
C GLU A 239 4.18 -41.83 -3.58
N THR A 240 3.64 -41.17 -2.56
CA THR A 240 3.43 -39.73 -2.54
C THR A 240 4.29 -39.08 -1.47
N LYS A 241 4.99 -38.00 -1.83
CA LYS A 241 5.72 -37.13 -0.89
C LYS A 241 5.40 -35.66 -1.14
N ASN A 242 5.73 -34.80 -0.18
CA ASN A 242 5.68 -33.35 -0.35
C ASN A 242 7.09 -32.76 -0.43
N VAL A 243 7.30 -31.84 -1.36
CA VAL A 243 8.51 -31.02 -1.42
C VAL A 243 8.43 -30.00 -0.30
N GLN A 244 9.32 -30.10 0.69
CA GLN A 244 9.41 -29.12 1.77
C GLN A 244 10.25 -27.94 1.27
N ALA A 245 9.67 -26.74 1.32
CA ALA A 245 10.36 -25.51 0.95
C ALA A 245 10.10 -24.42 1.99
N ASN A 246 11.17 -23.74 2.40
CA ASN A 246 11.10 -22.61 3.33
C ASN A 246 11.82 -21.40 2.72
N VAL A 247 11.22 -20.22 2.84
CA VAL A 247 11.73 -18.97 2.27
C VAL A 247 12.13 -18.04 3.42
N VAL A 248 13.35 -17.51 3.35
CA VAL A 248 13.85 -16.55 4.32
C VAL A 248 13.72 -15.15 3.71
N THR A 249 13.09 -14.25 4.45
CA THR A 249 12.96 -12.83 4.09
C THR A 249 13.99 -11.97 4.82
N SER A 250 14.18 -10.75 4.33
CA SER A 250 14.94 -9.70 5.01
C SER A 250 14.15 -8.40 4.96
N PRO A 251 13.55 -7.92 6.06
CA PRO A 251 13.56 -8.46 7.43
C PRO A 251 12.99 -9.88 7.58
N LYS A 252 13.39 -10.61 8.63
CA LYS A 252 12.94 -12.00 8.87
C LYS A 252 11.48 -12.07 9.33
N GLY A 253 10.81 -13.19 9.06
CA GLY A 253 9.47 -13.48 9.58
C GLY A 253 8.31 -12.79 8.83
N LEU A 254 8.59 -12.21 7.67
CA LEU A 254 7.56 -11.52 6.88
C LEU A 254 6.80 -12.50 5.97
N LYS A 255 5.55 -12.15 5.66
CA LYS A 255 4.71 -12.90 4.74
C LYS A 255 5.36 -12.95 3.34
N THR A 256 5.51 -14.14 2.79
CA THR A 256 6.11 -14.36 1.46
C THR A 256 5.06 -14.54 0.37
N PRO A 257 5.41 -14.25 -0.90
CA PRO A 257 4.62 -14.73 -2.04
C PRO A 257 4.50 -16.26 -2.06
N LYS A 258 3.51 -16.77 -2.79
CA LYS A 258 3.32 -18.23 -2.96
C LYS A 258 4.54 -18.86 -3.64
N ILE A 259 5.02 -19.97 -3.10
CA ILE A 259 6.07 -20.79 -3.70
C ILE A 259 5.51 -21.48 -4.95
N LYS A 260 6.29 -21.50 -6.02
CA LYS A 260 5.96 -22.16 -7.28
C LYS A 260 6.89 -23.35 -7.51
N TYR A 261 6.30 -24.46 -7.93
CA TYR A 261 6.99 -25.68 -8.28
C TYR A 261 6.82 -25.93 -9.78
N ALA A 262 7.91 -26.26 -10.47
CA ALA A 262 7.89 -26.56 -11.89
C ALA A 262 8.92 -27.62 -12.24
N PHE A 263 8.70 -28.33 -13.34
CA PHE A 263 9.74 -29.14 -13.94
C PHE A 263 10.83 -28.23 -14.52
N ALA A 264 12.10 -28.56 -14.24
CA ALA A 264 13.23 -27.78 -14.73
C ALA A 264 13.48 -28.00 -16.24
N GLU A 265 13.02 -29.13 -16.77
CA GLU A 265 13.27 -29.58 -18.13
C GLU A 265 11.95 -29.73 -18.89
N SER A 266 11.94 -29.37 -20.17
CA SER A 266 10.82 -29.63 -21.07
C SER A 266 10.82 -31.09 -21.51
N LYS A 267 9.80 -31.86 -21.09
CA LYS A 267 9.55 -33.24 -21.48
C LYS A 267 8.04 -33.43 -21.62
N LEU A 268 7.64 -34.36 -22.49
CA LEU A 268 6.24 -34.74 -22.63
C LEU A 268 5.72 -35.38 -21.32
N PRO A 269 4.42 -35.27 -20.98
CA PRO A 269 3.85 -35.89 -19.79
C PRO A 269 4.19 -37.38 -19.65
N VAL A 270 4.18 -38.12 -20.77
CA VAL A 270 4.52 -39.55 -20.82
C VAL A 270 5.99 -39.86 -20.47
N GLN A 271 6.89 -38.88 -20.58
CA GLN A 271 8.31 -39.04 -20.26
C GLN A 271 8.60 -38.72 -18.79
N ARG A 272 7.65 -38.13 -18.07
CA ARG A 272 7.83 -37.71 -16.67
C ARG A 272 7.95 -38.90 -15.74
N LYS A 273 8.85 -38.76 -14.76
CA LYS A 273 9.05 -39.80 -13.73
C LYS A 273 8.15 -39.58 -12.53
N ILE A 274 7.70 -38.33 -12.33
CA ILE A 274 6.78 -37.94 -11.27
C ILE A 274 5.68 -37.03 -11.83
N SER A 275 4.54 -36.96 -11.14
CA SER A 275 3.63 -35.80 -11.22
C SER A 275 3.93 -34.84 -10.07
N ILE A 276 3.58 -33.56 -10.23
CA ILE A 276 3.67 -32.54 -9.18
C ILE A 276 2.47 -31.62 -9.24
N ASP A 277 1.88 -31.30 -8.09
CA ASP A 277 0.78 -30.33 -7.99
C ASP A 277 1.26 -28.91 -7.61
N ALA A 278 0.32 -27.97 -7.55
CA ALA A 278 0.59 -26.57 -7.21
C ALA A 278 1.05 -26.33 -5.76
N ASN A 279 0.91 -27.32 -4.88
CA ASN A 279 1.29 -27.26 -3.47
C ASN A 279 2.62 -27.99 -3.19
N GLY A 280 3.20 -28.64 -4.20
CA GLY A 280 4.46 -29.37 -4.09
C GLY A 280 4.29 -30.84 -3.72
N LYS A 281 3.08 -31.40 -3.81
CA LYS A 281 2.84 -32.84 -3.67
C LYS A 281 3.30 -33.54 -4.94
N ILE A 282 4.15 -34.54 -4.77
CA ILE A 282 4.74 -35.34 -5.84
C ILE A 282 4.30 -36.80 -5.74
N VAL A 283 4.08 -37.45 -6.88
CA VAL A 283 3.74 -38.88 -6.96
C VAL A 283 4.68 -39.58 -7.93
N GLY A 284 5.19 -40.76 -7.55
CA GLY A 284 6.07 -41.58 -8.39
C GLY A 284 5.29 -42.23 -9.52
N LEU A 285 5.66 -41.97 -10.76
CA LEU A 285 5.00 -42.56 -11.93
C LEU A 285 5.82 -43.72 -12.50
N ARG A 286 7.14 -43.51 -12.66
CA ARG A 286 8.04 -44.45 -13.34
C ARG A 286 9.46 -44.32 -12.80
N LYS A 287 10.22 -45.41 -12.81
CA LYS A 287 11.64 -45.42 -12.41
C LYS A 287 12.45 -44.35 -13.15
N GLY A 288 13.29 -43.63 -12.42
CA GLY A 288 14.22 -42.65 -12.98
C GLY A 288 14.43 -41.43 -12.10
N LYS A 289 15.10 -40.41 -12.62
CA LYS A 289 15.34 -39.15 -11.93
C LYS A 289 14.65 -38.00 -12.65
N GLU A 290 14.07 -37.09 -11.87
CA GLU A 290 13.43 -35.87 -12.39
C GLU A 290 13.97 -34.63 -11.65
N LYS A 291 14.22 -33.54 -12.41
CA LYS A 291 14.72 -32.29 -11.86
C LYS A 291 13.59 -31.28 -11.71
N LEU A 292 13.45 -30.73 -10.50
CA LEU A 292 12.44 -29.73 -10.17
C LEU A 292 13.08 -28.37 -9.89
N LEU A 293 12.37 -27.31 -10.26
CA LEU A 293 12.65 -25.92 -9.93
C LEU A 293 11.63 -25.44 -8.91
N ILE A 294 12.10 -25.06 -7.73
CA ILE A 294 11.32 -24.37 -6.71
C ILE A 294 11.69 -22.90 -6.75
N SER A 295 10.70 -22.01 -6.83
CA SER A 295 10.95 -20.57 -6.85
C SER A 295 9.92 -19.77 -6.07
N CYS A 296 10.33 -18.61 -5.58
CA CYS A 296 9.47 -17.64 -4.91
C CYS A 296 9.87 -16.22 -5.35
N GLY A 297 8.89 -15.33 -5.49
CA GLY A 297 9.11 -13.94 -5.93
C GLY A 297 9.24 -13.78 -7.45
N THR A 298 9.52 -12.54 -7.88
CA THR A 298 9.59 -12.14 -9.30
C THR A 298 10.72 -11.13 -9.53
N GLY A 299 11.21 -11.06 -10.77
CA GLY A 299 12.27 -10.13 -11.18
C GLY A 299 13.52 -10.21 -10.29
N LYS A 300 14.02 -9.05 -9.86
CA LYS A 300 15.21 -8.93 -9.00
C LYS A 300 15.01 -9.47 -7.56
N ASN A 301 13.77 -9.72 -7.14
CA ASN A 301 13.43 -10.24 -5.81
C ASN A 301 13.14 -11.75 -5.84
N LYS A 302 13.46 -12.45 -6.94
CA LYS A 302 13.21 -13.89 -7.09
C LYS A 302 14.32 -14.70 -6.43
N VAL A 303 13.94 -15.70 -5.64
CA VAL A 303 14.84 -16.75 -5.14
C VAL A 303 14.42 -18.09 -5.73
N GLN A 304 15.39 -18.95 -6.06
CA GLN A 304 15.10 -20.25 -6.68
C GLN A 304 16.12 -21.32 -6.31
N LYS A 305 15.69 -22.59 -6.33
CA LYS A 305 16.53 -23.76 -6.07
C LYS A 305 16.11 -24.92 -6.96
N TYR A 306 17.09 -25.71 -7.38
CA TYR A 306 16.86 -26.98 -8.05
C TYR A 306 16.99 -28.14 -7.07
N ILE A 307 16.13 -29.14 -7.22
CA ILE A 307 16.24 -30.44 -6.54
C ILE A 307 16.11 -31.57 -7.55
N TYR A 308 16.56 -32.75 -7.15
CA TYR A 308 16.34 -33.99 -7.87
C TYR A 308 15.39 -34.89 -7.09
N VAL A 309 14.51 -35.57 -7.81
CA VAL A 309 13.62 -36.58 -7.29
C VAL A 309 13.96 -37.90 -7.97
N THR A 310 14.30 -38.92 -7.19
CA THR A 310 14.61 -40.26 -7.68
C THR A 310 13.45 -41.19 -7.39
N VAL A 311 12.88 -41.78 -8.43
CA VAL A 311 11.83 -42.79 -8.35
C VAL A 311 12.47 -44.17 -8.51
N LYS A 312 12.32 -45.00 -7.47
CA LYS A 312 12.75 -46.40 -7.44
C LYS A 312 11.58 -47.32 -7.82
N GLU A 313 11.89 -48.53 -8.26
CA GLU A 313 10.87 -49.57 -8.41
C GLU A 313 10.23 -49.87 -7.05
N SER A 314 8.93 -50.19 -7.05
CA SER A 314 8.23 -50.55 -5.82
C SER A 314 8.74 -51.91 -5.35
N THR A 315 9.25 -51.97 -4.12
CA THR A 315 9.55 -53.24 -3.46
C THR A 315 8.25 -53.81 -2.87
N ILE A 316 8.03 -55.11 -3.03
CA ILE A 316 6.86 -55.82 -2.47
C ILE A 316 7.25 -56.92 -1.48
N GLU A 317 8.55 -57.21 -1.34
CA GLU A 317 9.10 -58.31 -0.52
C GLU A 317 8.56 -58.33 0.92
N ASN A 318 8.47 -57.14 1.54
CA ASN A 318 8.05 -56.98 2.93
C ASN A 318 6.60 -56.51 3.08
N LYS A 319 5.82 -56.50 1.99
CA LYS A 319 4.41 -56.10 2.01
C LYS A 319 3.56 -57.37 1.94
N MET A 320 2.35 -57.36 2.50
CA MET A 320 1.39 -58.47 2.41
C MET A 320 0.11 -58.03 1.69
N VAL A 321 -0.68 -59.00 1.22
CA VAL A 321 -2.00 -58.73 0.66
C VAL A 321 -2.98 -58.45 1.79
N ASP A 322 -3.47 -57.21 1.86
CA ASP A 322 -4.40 -56.75 2.88
C ASP A 322 -5.84 -57.18 2.60
N GLU A 323 -6.63 -57.25 3.67
CA GLU A 323 -8.09 -57.50 3.61
C GLU A 323 -8.45 -58.77 2.83
N PHE A 324 -7.63 -59.83 2.93
CA PHE A 324 -7.95 -61.12 2.35
C PHE A 324 -9.05 -61.82 3.17
N TYR A 325 -10.11 -62.22 2.47
CA TYR A 325 -11.26 -62.95 2.97
C TYR A 325 -11.53 -64.16 2.08
N LEU A 326 -11.90 -65.26 2.72
CA LEU A 326 -12.35 -66.47 2.05
C LEU A 326 -13.69 -66.87 2.66
N ASN A 327 -14.68 -67.12 1.79
CA ASN A 327 -15.91 -67.82 2.14
C ASN A 327 -16.02 -69.07 1.26
N TYR A 328 -16.65 -70.13 1.75
CA TYR A 328 -16.85 -71.35 0.98
C TYR A 328 -18.25 -71.94 1.16
N TYR A 329 -18.71 -72.63 0.13
CA TYR A 329 -20.01 -73.30 0.09
C TYR A 329 -19.97 -74.40 -0.96
N PHE A 330 -20.99 -75.26 -0.99
CA PHE A 330 -21.11 -76.32 -1.98
C PHE A 330 -22.12 -75.94 -3.06
N ILE A 331 -21.79 -76.27 -4.31
CA ILE A 331 -22.75 -76.35 -5.42
C ILE A 331 -22.71 -77.80 -5.90
N GLU A 332 -23.86 -78.47 -5.88
CA GLU A 332 -23.95 -79.90 -6.19
C GLU A 332 -23.03 -80.75 -5.30
N GLU A 333 -21.92 -81.26 -5.84
CA GLU A 333 -20.89 -82.04 -5.16
C GLU A 333 -19.56 -81.29 -4.97
N ASP A 334 -19.44 -80.10 -5.54
CA ASP A 334 -18.19 -79.35 -5.64
C ASP A 334 -18.07 -78.28 -4.55
N LEU A 335 -16.86 -78.12 -4.01
CA LEU A 335 -16.53 -77.07 -3.05
C LEU A 335 -16.15 -75.79 -3.81
N ILE A 336 -16.89 -74.72 -3.57
CA ILE A 336 -16.67 -73.41 -4.17
C ILE A 336 -16.05 -72.50 -3.13
N LEU A 337 -14.85 -72.00 -3.42
CA LEU A 337 -14.12 -71.03 -2.63
C LEU A 337 -14.28 -69.65 -3.27
N ASN A 338 -14.90 -68.72 -2.56
CA ASN A 338 -15.00 -67.32 -2.94
C ASN A 338 -13.94 -66.51 -2.19
N LEU A 339 -12.93 -66.06 -2.93
CA LEU A 339 -11.80 -65.31 -2.41
C LEU A 339 -11.98 -63.83 -2.74
N LYS A 340 -11.65 -62.96 -1.77
CA LYS A 340 -11.74 -61.51 -1.92
C LYS A 340 -10.56 -60.84 -1.24
N TRP A 341 -9.91 -59.87 -1.89
CA TRP A 341 -8.85 -59.06 -1.27
C TRP A 341 -8.72 -57.66 -1.87
N LYS A 342 -8.00 -56.78 -1.16
CA LYS A 342 -7.71 -55.43 -1.64
C LYS A 342 -6.56 -55.45 -2.65
N GLU A 343 -6.66 -54.62 -3.67
CA GLU A 343 -5.57 -54.45 -4.62
C GLU A 343 -4.32 -53.86 -3.96
N MET A 344 -3.21 -54.57 -4.13
CA MET A 344 -1.87 -54.19 -3.71
C MET A 344 -1.17 -53.36 -4.79
N TYR A 345 -0.55 -52.24 -4.39
CA TYR A 345 0.19 -51.40 -5.34
C TYR A 345 1.57 -52.01 -5.69
N GLY A 346 1.96 -51.90 -6.96
CA GLY A 346 3.29 -52.33 -7.43
C GLY A 346 3.40 -53.81 -7.80
N VAL A 347 2.29 -54.54 -7.82
CA VAL A 347 2.20 -55.92 -8.31
C VAL A 347 1.82 -55.97 -9.79
N GLU A 348 2.28 -57.01 -10.47
CA GLU A 348 1.91 -57.41 -11.84
C GLU A 348 0.85 -58.52 -11.85
N GLY A 349 0.45 -59.02 -10.69
CA GLY A 349 -0.58 -60.03 -10.55
C GLY A 349 -0.59 -60.66 -9.16
N TYR A 350 -1.39 -61.72 -9.02
CA TYR A 350 -1.53 -62.50 -7.78
C TYR A 350 -1.34 -63.99 -8.04
N LYS A 351 -0.82 -64.68 -7.04
CA LYS A 351 -0.71 -66.14 -7.01
C LYS A 351 -1.46 -66.67 -5.81
N ILE A 352 -2.27 -67.69 -6.02
CA ILE A 352 -3.07 -68.35 -4.99
C ILE A 352 -2.44 -69.71 -4.72
N TYR A 353 -2.15 -69.95 -3.45
CA TYR A 353 -1.55 -71.19 -2.98
C TYR A 353 -2.53 -71.94 -2.08
N LEU A 354 -2.56 -73.26 -2.24
CA LEU A 354 -3.39 -74.16 -1.45
C LEU A 354 -2.53 -75.34 -0.98
N LYS A 355 -2.68 -75.70 0.28
CA LYS A 355 -2.08 -76.89 0.89
C LYS A 355 -3.20 -77.82 1.35
N ASP A 356 -3.10 -79.10 1.02
CA ASP A 356 -3.98 -80.15 1.55
C ASP A 356 -3.36 -80.81 2.78
N ASN A 357 -3.88 -80.50 3.96
CA ASN A 357 -3.36 -80.98 5.23
C ASN A 357 -3.66 -82.47 5.50
N ASN A 358 -4.47 -83.14 4.66
CA ASN A 358 -4.75 -84.57 4.80
C ASN A 358 -3.70 -85.46 4.14
N LEU A 359 -2.84 -84.92 3.27
CA LEU A 359 -1.77 -85.66 2.61
C LEU A 359 -0.49 -85.65 3.46
N GLU A 360 0.14 -86.82 3.65
CA GLU A 360 1.45 -86.92 4.30
C GLU A 360 2.51 -86.13 3.50
N ASN A 361 3.32 -85.32 4.18
CA ASN A 361 4.32 -84.42 3.60
C ASN A 361 3.78 -83.35 2.63
N SER A 362 2.55 -82.86 2.84
CA SER A 362 2.00 -81.81 2.01
C SER A 362 2.66 -80.44 2.21
N ASP A 363 2.85 -79.73 1.10
CA ASP A 363 3.27 -78.33 1.06
C ASP A 363 2.28 -77.50 0.23
N TYR A 364 2.44 -76.18 0.25
CA TYR A 364 1.62 -75.25 -0.51
C TYR A 364 1.91 -75.33 -2.01
N ASN A 365 0.90 -75.71 -2.78
CA ASN A 365 0.97 -75.76 -4.23
C ASN A 365 0.31 -74.53 -4.86
N LEU A 366 0.91 -74.02 -5.94
CA LEU A 366 0.33 -72.94 -6.74
C LEU A 366 -0.88 -73.50 -7.50
N ILE A 367 -2.07 -72.98 -7.21
CA ILE A 367 -3.30 -73.43 -7.87
C ILE A 367 -3.80 -72.43 -8.93
N LYS A 368 -3.43 -71.14 -8.82
CA LYS A 368 -3.83 -70.14 -9.80
C LYS A 368 -2.88 -68.94 -9.83
N THR A 369 -2.63 -68.43 -11.02
CA THR A 369 -1.97 -67.14 -11.27
C THR A 369 -2.95 -66.21 -11.98
N ILE A 370 -3.01 -64.96 -11.55
CA ILE A 370 -3.87 -63.92 -12.11
C ILE A 370 -2.98 -62.74 -12.47
N ASP A 371 -2.69 -62.59 -13.77
CA ASP A 371 -1.97 -61.41 -14.28
C ASP A 371 -2.83 -60.16 -14.16
N LYS A 372 -2.18 -59.00 -14.02
CA LYS A 372 -2.82 -57.69 -13.81
C LYS A 372 -3.93 -57.37 -14.80
N ASP A 373 -3.74 -57.75 -16.06
CA ASP A 373 -4.69 -57.48 -17.13
C ASP A 373 -5.96 -58.37 -17.06
N ASN A 374 -5.90 -59.46 -16.29
CA ASN A 374 -6.99 -60.43 -16.09
C ASN A 374 -7.68 -60.30 -14.72
N ILE A 375 -7.34 -59.28 -13.92
CA ILE A 375 -7.93 -59.07 -12.60
C ILE A 375 -9.39 -58.61 -12.73
N THR A 376 -10.30 -59.39 -12.13
CA THR A 376 -11.71 -59.00 -11.99
C THR A 376 -11.92 -58.25 -10.68
N LYS A 377 -12.51 -57.04 -10.74
CA LYS A 377 -12.82 -56.22 -9.56
C LYS A 377 -14.33 -56.10 -9.34
N LYS A 378 -14.78 -56.35 -8.12
CA LYS A 378 -16.14 -56.11 -7.64
C LYS A 378 -16.08 -55.37 -6.32
N ASP A 379 -16.81 -54.26 -6.21
CA ASP A 379 -16.82 -53.38 -5.04
C ASP A 379 -15.42 -52.95 -4.59
N ALA A 380 -14.60 -52.49 -5.57
CA ALA A 380 -13.21 -52.07 -5.41
C ALA A 380 -12.22 -53.16 -4.90
N ASN A 381 -12.67 -54.40 -4.73
CA ASN A 381 -11.85 -55.53 -4.32
C ASN A 381 -11.64 -56.50 -5.49
N ILE A 382 -10.53 -57.21 -5.43
CA ILE A 382 -10.27 -58.33 -6.32
C ILE A 382 -11.08 -59.51 -5.81
N ASN A 383 -11.78 -60.20 -6.71
CA ASN A 383 -12.57 -61.37 -6.37
C ASN A 383 -12.19 -62.52 -7.30
N GLU A 384 -12.03 -63.70 -6.72
CA GLU A 384 -11.71 -64.90 -7.48
C GLU A 384 -12.51 -66.08 -6.95
N ILE A 385 -12.90 -66.99 -7.85
CA ILE A 385 -13.60 -68.21 -7.50
C ILE A 385 -12.70 -69.40 -7.83
N ILE A 386 -12.49 -70.29 -6.86
CA ILE A 386 -11.82 -71.57 -7.05
C ILE A 386 -12.83 -72.67 -6.81
N LYS A 387 -12.94 -73.59 -7.76
CA LYS A 387 -13.79 -74.77 -7.69
C LYS A 387 -12.91 -75.99 -7.43
N LEU A 388 -13.24 -76.77 -6.41
CA LEU A 388 -12.62 -78.05 -6.10
C LEU A 388 -13.67 -79.15 -6.25
N GLU A 389 -13.42 -80.09 -7.16
CA GLU A 389 -14.42 -81.06 -7.60
C GLU A 389 -14.65 -82.20 -6.58
N SER A 390 -15.90 -82.66 -6.46
CA SER A 390 -16.31 -83.85 -5.70
C SER A 390 -15.92 -83.85 -4.21
N LYS A 391 -15.99 -82.70 -3.54
CA LYS A 391 -15.58 -82.54 -2.13
C LYS A 391 -16.68 -82.62 -1.09
N LYS A 392 -17.95 -82.67 -1.49
CA LYS A 392 -19.07 -82.61 -0.54
C LYS A 392 -19.15 -83.78 0.43
N TYR A 393 -18.76 -84.97 0.00
CA TYR A 393 -18.81 -86.19 0.81
C TYR A 393 -17.41 -86.72 1.17
N GLU A 394 -16.39 -85.89 0.98
CA GLU A 394 -15.01 -86.23 1.33
C GLU A 394 -14.56 -85.41 2.54
N LYS A 395 -13.74 -86.04 3.39
CA LYS A 395 -12.99 -85.32 4.41
C LYS A 395 -11.92 -84.46 3.74
N PHE A 396 -11.88 -83.18 4.06
CA PHE A 396 -10.85 -82.26 3.56
C PHE A 396 -10.39 -81.27 4.61
N ASN A 397 -9.14 -80.81 4.47
CA ASN A 397 -8.56 -79.77 5.32
C ASN A 397 -7.54 -78.99 4.48
N TYR A 398 -7.91 -77.77 4.07
CA TYR A 398 -7.12 -76.94 3.19
C TYR A 398 -6.65 -75.67 3.87
N ASP A 399 -5.39 -75.30 3.67
CA ASP A 399 -4.89 -73.96 3.99
C ASP A 399 -4.66 -73.17 2.71
N ILE A 400 -5.18 -71.93 2.67
CA ILE A 400 -5.14 -71.09 1.47
C ILE A 400 -4.60 -69.70 1.81
N TYR A 401 -3.70 -69.19 0.96
CA TYR A 401 -3.26 -67.81 0.99
C TYR A 401 -3.03 -67.25 -0.40
N VAL A 402 -2.93 -65.91 -0.47
CA VAL A 402 -2.61 -65.16 -1.68
C VAL A 402 -1.33 -64.38 -1.47
N VAL A 403 -0.51 -64.30 -2.53
CA VAL A 403 0.63 -63.38 -2.62
C VAL A 403 0.50 -62.52 -3.88
N GLY A 404 0.89 -61.25 -3.78
CA GLY A 404 1.16 -60.43 -4.96
C GLY A 404 2.53 -60.78 -5.54
N TYR A 405 2.73 -60.65 -6.84
CA TYR A 405 4.05 -60.80 -7.46
C TYR A 405 4.37 -59.64 -8.40
N ASN A 406 5.66 -59.45 -8.66
CA ASN A 406 6.18 -58.65 -9.77
C ASN A 406 7.37 -59.38 -10.40
N ARG A 407 8.01 -58.78 -11.42
CA ARG A 407 9.18 -59.36 -12.13
C ARG A 407 10.34 -59.81 -11.25
N GLN A 408 10.47 -59.30 -10.02
CA GLN A 408 11.64 -59.51 -9.17
C GLN A 408 11.35 -60.41 -7.98
N GLN A 409 10.14 -60.39 -7.42
CA GLN A 409 9.84 -61.04 -6.14
C GLN A 409 8.34 -61.27 -5.93
N ASN A 410 8.01 -62.08 -4.92
CA ASN A 410 6.66 -62.18 -4.37
C ASN A 410 6.54 -61.32 -3.10
N SER A 411 5.31 -60.99 -2.73
CA SER A 411 4.97 -60.42 -1.43
C SER A 411 5.04 -61.45 -0.32
N LEU A 412 4.93 -61.01 0.94
CA LEU A 412 4.60 -61.88 2.05
C LEU A 412 3.22 -62.53 1.82
N LYS A 413 3.01 -63.69 2.45
CA LYS A 413 1.72 -64.39 2.46
C LYS A 413 0.64 -63.49 3.07
N SER A 414 -0.55 -63.51 2.50
CA SER A 414 -1.75 -62.99 3.17
C SER A 414 -2.03 -63.74 4.47
N LYS A 415 -3.09 -63.34 5.17
CA LYS A 415 -3.73 -64.22 6.17
C LYS A 415 -3.97 -65.60 5.54
N VAL A 416 -3.61 -66.67 6.24
CA VAL A 416 -3.92 -68.04 5.83
C VAL A 416 -5.34 -68.35 6.31
N TYR A 417 -6.21 -68.84 5.43
CA TYR A 417 -7.53 -69.37 5.80
C TYR A 417 -7.51 -70.88 5.75
N LYS A 418 -8.02 -71.49 6.81
CA LYS A 418 -8.29 -72.91 6.90
C LYS A 418 -9.71 -73.21 6.45
N VAL A 419 -9.89 -74.19 5.59
CA VAL A 419 -11.18 -74.66 5.07
C VAL A 419 -11.23 -76.16 5.30
N GLU A 420 -12.09 -76.61 6.20
CA GLU A 420 -12.14 -78.01 6.60
C GLU A 420 -13.56 -78.56 6.69
N ASN A 421 -13.64 -79.88 6.55
CA ASN A 421 -14.82 -80.67 6.72
C ASN A 421 -14.42 -82.03 7.27
N ASP A 422 -14.95 -82.35 8.46
CA ASP A 422 -14.62 -83.55 9.23
C ASP A 422 -15.62 -84.71 9.03
N LEU A 423 -16.42 -84.66 7.96
CA LEU A 423 -17.40 -85.70 7.60
C LEU A 423 -16.89 -87.13 7.80
#